data_AF-A0A3D8QWP6-F1
#
_entry.id   AF-A0A3D8QWP6-F1
#
_cell.length_a   1.000
_cell.length_b   1.000
_cell.length_c   1.000
_cell.angle_alpha   90.00
_cell.angle_beta   90.00
_cell.angle_gamma   90.00
#
_symmetry.space_group_name_H-M   'P 1'
#
loop_
_entity.id
_entity.type
_entity.pdbx_description
1 polymer ?
#
loop_
_entity_poly.entity_id
_entity_poly.type
_entity_poly.pdbx_seq_one_letter_code
_entity_poly.pdbx_strand_id
1 'polypeptide(L)'
;MLDFMCKEGRAEWIGAEKNVAWIWWRSPEEWAAAIADWVDQTGQKNSVLTLYELTESEATISQEFHGMDPELLQKALSILVKRGKAQVFGQEDQQGVKFF
;
A
#
# COMPACT_ATOMS: atom_id res chain seq x y z
N MET A 1 -19.38 -5.87 -17.31
CA MET A 1 -17.97 -6.34 -17.42
C MET A 1 -17.16 -5.84 -16.24
N LEU A 2 -17.10 -4.52 -15.98
CA LEU A 2 -16.40 -3.97 -14.81
C LEU A 2 -16.97 -4.43 -13.45
N ASP A 3 -18.29 -4.62 -13.32
CA ASP A 3 -18.86 -5.20 -12.08
C ASP A 3 -18.40 -6.64 -11.82
N PHE A 4 -18.09 -7.41 -12.88
CA PHE A 4 -17.53 -8.76 -12.73
C PHE A 4 -16.08 -8.69 -12.24
N MET A 5 -15.27 -7.77 -12.79
CA MET A 5 -13.91 -7.54 -12.32
C MET A 5 -13.87 -7.04 -10.87
N CYS A 6 -14.85 -6.22 -10.46
CA CYS A 6 -14.99 -5.81 -9.06
C CYS A 6 -15.33 -6.98 -8.14
N LYS A 7 -16.18 -7.92 -8.57
CA LYS A 7 -16.47 -9.15 -7.83
C LYS A 7 -15.24 -10.04 -7.69
N GLU A 8 -14.38 -10.07 -8.70
CA GLU A 8 -13.12 -10.82 -8.68
C GLU A 8 -11.99 -10.11 -7.93
N GLY A 9 -12.24 -8.93 -7.35
CA GLY A 9 -11.22 -8.14 -6.65
C GLY A 9 -10.15 -7.53 -7.55
N ARG A 10 -10.37 -7.54 -8.88
CA ARG A 10 -9.46 -6.98 -9.89
C ARG A 10 -9.78 -5.55 -10.29
N ALA A 11 -10.87 -5.01 -9.78
CA ALA A 11 -11.23 -3.61 -9.94
C ALA A 11 -11.93 -3.09 -8.69
N GLU A 12 -11.87 -1.79 -8.45
CA GLU A 12 -12.60 -1.13 -7.37
C GLU A 12 -13.21 0.18 -7.89
N TRP A 13 -14.53 0.31 -7.79
CA TRP A 13 -15.21 1.56 -8.16
C TRP A 13 -14.87 2.69 -7.19
N ILE A 14 -14.57 3.86 -7.73
CA ILE A 14 -14.37 5.09 -6.99
C ILE A 14 -15.69 5.87 -6.98
N GLY A 15 -16.23 6.09 -5.78
CA GLY A 15 -17.46 6.84 -5.57
C GLY A 15 -18.75 6.09 -5.89
N ALA A 16 -19.88 6.67 -5.48
CA ALA A 16 -21.20 6.06 -5.61
C ALA A 16 -21.71 5.99 -7.06
N GLU A 17 -21.25 6.89 -7.92
CA GLU A 17 -21.72 6.99 -9.32
C GLU A 17 -21.08 5.96 -10.25
N LYS A 18 -20.12 5.14 -9.78
CA LYS A 18 -19.42 4.10 -10.58
C LYS A 18 -18.92 4.60 -11.95
N ASN A 19 -18.43 5.84 -11.99
CA ASN A 19 -17.92 6.46 -13.22
C ASN A 19 -16.41 6.27 -13.40
N VAL A 20 -15.68 6.03 -12.30
CA VAL A 20 -14.24 5.82 -12.28
C VAL A 20 -13.94 4.55 -11.50
N ALA A 21 -12.99 3.73 -11.95
CA ALA A 21 -12.57 2.53 -11.26
C ALA A 21 -11.05 2.40 -11.25
N TRP A 22 -10.52 1.94 -10.13
CA TRP A 22 -9.20 1.35 -10.07
C TRP A 22 -9.21 0.00 -10.77
N ILE A 23 -8.16 -0.28 -11.54
CA ILE A 23 -7.91 -1.60 -12.15
C ILE A 23 -6.62 -2.14 -11.54
N TRP A 24 -6.73 -3.30 -10.90
CA TRP A 24 -5.63 -3.91 -10.17
C TRP A 24 -4.95 -4.97 -11.05
N TRP A 25 -3.68 -4.73 -11.39
CA TRP A 25 -2.81 -5.78 -11.93
C TRP A 25 -2.26 -6.68 -10.80
N ARG A 26 -2.14 -6.09 -9.61
CA ARG A 26 -1.82 -6.73 -8.34
C ARG A 26 -2.70 -6.12 -7.26
N SER A 27 -3.27 -6.96 -6.41
CA SER A 27 -4.21 -6.53 -5.39
C SER A 27 -3.51 -5.75 -4.27
N PRO A 28 -4.21 -4.84 -3.55
CA PRO A 28 -3.66 -4.17 -2.38
C PRO A 28 -3.14 -5.13 -1.30
N GLU A 29 -3.69 -6.34 -1.21
CA GLU A 29 -3.24 -7.38 -0.27
C GLU A 29 -1.90 -7.98 -0.64
N GLU A 30 -1.66 -8.20 -1.94
CA GLU A 30 -0.37 -8.66 -2.44
C GLU A 30 0.70 -7.57 -2.32
N TRP A 31 0.32 -6.30 -2.49
CA TRP A 31 1.20 -5.17 -2.20
C TRP A 31 1.55 -5.05 -0.73
N ALA A 32 0.57 -5.23 0.15
CA ALA A 32 0.81 -5.30 1.60
C ALA A 32 1.81 -6.40 1.94
N ALA A 33 1.70 -7.57 1.30
CA ALA A 33 2.65 -8.67 1.48
C ALA A 33 4.06 -8.29 0.97
N ALA A 34 4.18 -7.72 -0.23
CA ALA A 34 5.47 -7.30 -0.80
C ALA A 34 6.19 -6.26 0.09
N ILE A 35 5.45 -5.27 0.61
CA ILE A 35 5.99 -4.27 1.53
C ILE A 35 6.45 -4.93 2.84
N ALA A 36 5.62 -5.80 3.42
CA ALA A 36 5.99 -6.51 4.64
C ALA A 36 7.23 -7.39 4.45
N ASP A 37 7.33 -8.11 3.33
CA ASP A 37 8.48 -8.95 3.03
C ASP A 37 9.77 -8.12 2.86
N TRP A 38 9.68 -6.94 2.24
CA TRP A 38 10.82 -6.03 2.14
C TRP A 38 11.25 -5.50 3.51
N VAL A 39 10.31 -5.10 4.37
CA VAL A 39 10.60 -4.66 5.74
C VAL A 39 11.30 -5.77 6.55
N ASP A 40 10.82 -6.99 6.41
CA ASP A 40 11.38 -8.17 7.07
C ASP A 40 12.81 -8.45 6.59
N GLN A 41 13.06 -8.34 5.28
CA GLN A 41 14.39 -8.59 4.68
C GLN A 41 15.41 -7.50 4.99
N THR A 42 14.97 -6.24 5.09
CA THR A 42 15.85 -5.09 5.34
C THR A 42 16.06 -4.80 6.82
N GLY A 43 15.34 -5.49 7.71
CA GLY A 43 15.45 -5.31 9.15
C GLY A 43 14.86 -3.98 9.64
N GLN A 44 13.98 -3.36 8.85
CA GLN A 44 13.34 -2.07 9.17
C GLN A 44 12.18 -2.22 10.18
N LYS A 45 12.01 -3.41 10.78
CA LYS A 45 11.04 -3.63 11.87
C LYS A 45 11.35 -2.72 13.05
N ASN A 46 10.30 -2.19 13.67
CA ASN A 46 10.34 -1.22 14.77
C ASN A 46 10.86 0.18 14.42
N SER A 47 11.32 0.41 13.19
CA SER A 47 11.64 1.74 12.68
C SER A 47 10.38 2.45 12.19
N VAL A 48 10.37 3.76 12.35
CA VAL A 48 9.37 4.67 11.77
C VAL A 48 9.90 5.12 10.42
N LEU A 49 9.13 4.90 9.36
CA LEU A 49 9.42 5.35 7.99
C LEU A 49 8.29 6.26 7.51
N THR A 50 8.61 7.29 6.75
CA THR A 50 7.59 8.08 6.05
C THR A 50 7.05 7.31 4.84
N LEU A 51 5.82 7.61 4.42
CA LEU A 51 5.27 7.01 3.19
C LEU A 51 6.12 7.38 1.97
N TYR A 52 6.66 8.60 1.94
CA TYR A 52 7.57 9.06 0.90
C TYR A 52 8.85 8.22 0.86
N GLU A 53 9.50 7.96 2.00
CA GLU A 53 10.68 7.09 2.05
C GLU A 53 10.39 5.67 1.56
N LEU A 54 9.18 5.15 1.78
CA LEU A 54 8.77 3.83 1.29
C LEU A 54 8.66 3.73 -0.23
N THR A 55 8.31 4.82 -0.91
CA THR A 55 8.12 4.79 -2.37
C THR A 55 9.24 5.46 -3.15
N GLU A 56 10.00 6.37 -2.53
CA GLU A 56 10.97 7.23 -3.22
C GLU A 56 12.41 7.04 -2.71
N SER A 57 12.64 6.26 -1.64
CA SER A 57 14.01 6.04 -1.14
C SER A 57 14.82 5.14 -2.08
N GLU A 58 16.14 5.39 -2.12
CA GLU A 58 17.08 4.54 -2.85
C GLU A 58 17.04 3.07 -2.42
N ALA A 59 16.71 2.81 -1.14
CA ALA A 59 16.56 1.46 -0.60
C ALA A 59 15.40 0.66 -1.25
N THR A 60 14.48 1.37 -1.93
CA THR A 60 13.28 0.81 -2.55
C THR A 60 13.36 0.79 -4.07
N ILE A 61 14.40 1.36 -4.71
CA ILE A 61 14.55 1.43 -6.18
C ILE A 61 14.44 0.05 -6.85
N SER A 62 14.88 -1.01 -6.17
CA SER A 62 14.79 -2.39 -6.68
C SER A 62 13.45 -3.07 -6.44
N GLN A 63 12.52 -2.41 -5.74
CA GLN A 63 11.23 -2.95 -5.35
C GLN A 63 10.13 -2.51 -6.30
N GLU A 64 9.16 -3.39 -6.52
CA GLU A 64 8.04 -3.12 -7.43
C GLU A 64 7.10 -2.01 -6.95
N PHE A 65 7.14 -1.67 -5.66
CA PHE A 65 6.34 -0.61 -5.06
C PHE A 65 7.04 0.77 -5.07
N HIS A 66 8.22 0.87 -5.68
CA HIS A 66 8.88 2.16 -5.90
C HIS A 66 8.04 3.03 -6.86
N GLY A 67 7.86 4.30 -6.52
CA GLY A 67 7.00 5.24 -7.27
C GLY A 67 5.52 4.83 -7.29
N MET A 68 5.07 3.98 -6.36
CA MET A 68 3.67 3.58 -6.26
C MET A 68 2.78 4.78 -5.93
N ASP A 69 1.56 4.77 -6.50
CA ASP A 69 0.53 5.75 -6.17
C ASP A 69 0.26 5.81 -4.65
N PRO A 70 0.27 7.01 -4.03
CA PRO A 70 0.07 7.17 -2.59
C PRO A 70 -1.25 6.61 -2.07
N GLU A 71 -2.34 6.64 -2.85
CA GLU A 71 -3.63 6.07 -2.45
C GLU A 71 -3.55 4.54 -2.39
N LEU A 72 -2.86 3.92 -3.34
CA LEU A 72 -2.63 2.47 -3.35
C LEU A 72 -1.73 2.04 -2.18
N LEU A 73 -0.68 2.81 -1.90
CA LEU A 73 0.18 2.58 -0.74
C LEU A 73 -0.63 2.63 0.56
N GLN A 74 -1.47 3.65 0.75
CA GLN A 74 -2.33 3.75 1.94
C GLN A 74 -3.32 2.58 2.06
N LYS A 75 -3.88 2.10 0.94
CA LYS A 75 -4.73 0.89 0.91
C LYS A 75 -3.95 -0.34 1.37
N ALA A 76 -2.73 -0.55 0.86
CA ALA A 76 -1.85 -1.66 1.24
C ALA A 76 -1.44 -1.58 2.73
N LEU A 77 -1.01 -0.41 3.19
CA LEU A 77 -0.66 -0.19 4.60
C LEU A 77 -1.84 -0.42 5.53
N SER A 78 -3.05 0.02 5.15
CA SER A 78 -4.28 -0.22 5.92
C SER A 78 -4.56 -1.71 6.14
N ILE A 79 -4.19 -2.57 5.20
CA ILE A 79 -4.29 -4.03 5.35
C ILE A 79 -3.28 -4.54 6.38
N LEU A 80 -2.04 -4.04 6.36
CA LEU A 80 -1.03 -4.39 7.37
C LEU A 80 -1.43 -3.91 8.76
N VAL A 81 -2.05 -2.74 8.87
CA VAL A 81 -2.60 -2.22 10.13
C VAL A 81 -3.71 -3.12 10.66
N LYS A 82 -4.67 -3.51 9.81
CA LYS A 82 -5.72 -4.47 10.19
C LYS A 82 -5.18 -5.84 10.61
N ARG A 83 -4.05 -6.25 10.04
CA ARG A 83 -3.33 -7.49 10.41
C ARG A 83 -2.44 -7.35 11.65
N GLY A 84 -2.34 -6.15 12.24
CA GLY A 84 -1.47 -5.87 13.39
C GLY A 84 0.03 -5.89 13.09
N LYS A 85 0.41 -5.83 11.81
CA LYS A 85 1.82 -5.83 11.37
C LYS A 85 2.39 -4.43 11.18
N ALA A 86 1.55 -3.42 11.11
CA ALA A 86 1.98 -2.03 10.96
C ALA A 86 1.05 -1.08 11.72
N GLN A 87 1.48 0.15 11.92
CA GLN A 87 0.68 1.26 12.42
C GLN A 87 1.05 2.52 11.65
N VAL A 88 0.06 3.15 11.02
CA VAL A 88 0.21 4.45 10.34
C VAL A 88 -0.08 5.57 11.34
N PHE A 89 0.68 6.66 11.28
CA PHE A 89 0.56 7.87 12.09
C PHE A 89 0.82 9.11 11.24
N GLY A 90 0.36 10.27 11.71
CA GLY A 90 0.56 11.55 11.03
C GLY A 90 -0.73 12.19 10.51
N GLN A 91 -0.60 13.40 9.96
CA GLN A 91 -1.68 14.18 9.34
C GLN A 91 -1.29 14.57 7.92
N GLU A 92 -2.26 14.53 7.00
CA GLU A 92 -2.21 14.95 5.58
C GLU A 92 -0.86 14.68 4.88
N ASP A 93 0.10 15.61 4.95
CA ASP A 93 1.38 15.55 4.22
C ASP A 93 2.55 14.88 4.97
N GLN A 94 2.39 14.54 6.26
CA GLN A 94 3.45 13.89 7.06
C GLN A 94 2.97 12.56 7.62
N GLN A 95 2.47 11.69 6.73
CA GLN A 95 2.14 10.32 7.09
C GLN A 95 3.42 9.49 7.25
N GLY A 96 3.54 8.83 8.39
CA GLY A 96 4.54 7.81 8.67
C GLY A 96 3.90 6.48 9.05
N VAL A 97 4.69 5.42 8.94
CA VAL A 97 4.30 4.07 9.28
C VAL A 97 5.40 3.37 10.05
N LYS A 98 4.99 2.61 11.06
CA LYS A 98 5.86 1.76 11.87
C LYS A 98 5.43 0.33 11.65
N PHE A 99 6.38 -0.53 11.33
CA PHE A 99 6.16 -1.96 11.19
C PHE A 99 6.57 -2.69 12.47
N PHE A 100 5.88 -3.79 12.77
CA PHE A 100 6.10 -4.63 13.96
C PHE A 100 6.62 -6.02 13.58
#